data_AF-A0A6P0VXC5-F1
#
_entry.id   AF-A0A6P0VXC5-F1
#
_cell.length_a   1.000
_cell.length_b   1.000
_cell.length_c   1.000
_cell.angle_alpha   90.00
_cell.angle_beta   90.00
_cell.angle_gamma   90.00
#
_symmetry.space_group_name_H-M   'P 1'
#
loop_
_entity.id
_entity.type
_entity.pdbx_description
1 polymer ?
#
loop_
_entity_poly.entity_id
_entity_poly.type
_entity_poly.pdbx_seq_one_letter_code
_entity_poly.pdbx_strand_id
1 'polypeptide(L)'
;MAAANVGLFYKLKGDPIVPDVLLSLGVKRAADYSQRQNRSYFVWEFGKVPEVCIEIVSNQEGDELLLSKQSQRKGKTQTKLDIYAQMGINYYAVFDPFQKIQGKEGMNGALLRVWMISPAGYQELTLNQKIISAGESVWLEGVGMGLMLWEGEFEEDVRRLWLRWCDKEGKPIPTGAEG
;
A
#
# COMPACT_ATOMS: atom_id res chain seq x y z
N MET A 1 4.83 -13.42 -0.17
CA MET A 1 4.15 -13.12 1.09
C MET A 1 3.29 -11.88 0.91
N ALA A 2 1.97 -11.97 1.18
CA ALA A 2 1.08 -10.81 1.31
C ALA A 2 0.58 -10.74 2.76
N ALA A 3 0.73 -9.60 3.42
CA ALA A 3 0.38 -9.40 4.83
C ALA A 3 -0.42 -8.11 5.02
N ALA A 4 -1.26 -8.06 6.04
CA ALA A 4 -2.03 -6.86 6.38
C ALA A 4 -1.77 -6.45 7.83
N ASN A 5 -1.72 -5.15 8.10
CA ASN A 5 -1.50 -4.59 9.44
C ASN A 5 -0.27 -5.15 10.18
N VAL A 6 0.82 -5.38 9.44
CA VAL A 6 2.07 -5.93 9.99
C VAL A 6 3.10 -4.81 10.14
N GLY A 7 3.65 -4.65 11.35
CA GLY A 7 4.69 -3.66 11.61
C GLY A 7 5.95 -3.93 10.78
N LEU A 8 6.37 -2.93 10.01
CA LEU A 8 7.56 -2.91 9.18
C LEU A 8 8.68 -2.14 9.89
N PHE A 9 9.68 -2.89 10.34
CA PHE A 9 10.85 -2.41 11.06
C PHE A 9 12.02 -2.24 10.09
N TYR A 10 12.37 -0.98 9.84
CA TYR A 10 13.42 -0.58 8.89
C TYR A 10 14.65 0.06 9.56
N LYS A 11 14.61 0.22 10.88
CA LYS A 11 15.67 0.77 11.72
C LYS A 11 15.74 0.02 13.05
N LEU A 12 16.93 -0.06 13.64
CA LEU A 12 17.15 -0.78 14.90
C LEU A 12 16.49 -0.11 16.11
N LYS A 13 16.25 1.21 16.05
CA LYS A 13 15.61 1.98 17.12
C LYS A 13 14.53 2.91 16.57
N GLY A 14 13.39 2.93 17.24
CA GLY A 14 12.23 3.77 16.93
C GLY A 14 11.04 2.94 16.44
N ASP A 15 9.91 3.62 16.27
CA ASP A 15 8.65 2.95 15.97
C ASP A 15 8.62 2.36 14.55
N PRO A 16 7.97 1.20 14.36
CA PRO A 16 7.72 0.65 13.03
C PRO A 16 6.74 1.53 12.26
N ILE A 17 6.81 1.46 10.94
CA ILE A 17 5.70 1.91 10.09
C ILE A 17 4.77 0.72 9.85
N VAL A 18 3.46 0.94 9.80
CA VAL A 18 2.48 -0.13 9.60
C VAL A 18 1.70 0.16 8.32
N PRO A 19 1.96 -0.58 7.22
CA PRO A 19 1.09 -0.56 6.06
C PRO A 19 -0.18 -1.36 6.31
N ASP A 20 -1.28 -0.92 5.70
CA ASP A 20 -2.52 -1.71 5.67
C ASP A 20 -2.31 -3.01 4.89
N VAL A 21 -1.59 -2.95 3.76
CA VAL A 21 -1.18 -4.14 3.00
C VAL A 21 0.29 -4.06 2.58
N LEU A 22 0.99 -5.18 2.71
CA LEU A 22 2.38 -5.37 2.30
C LEU A 22 2.51 -6.58 1.39
N LEU A 23 3.26 -6.44 0.30
CA LEU A 23 3.66 -7.53 -0.58
C LEU A 23 5.18 -7.64 -0.64
N SER A 24 5.69 -8.84 -0.34
CA SER A 24 7.10 -9.20 -0.51
C SER A 24 7.21 -10.54 -1.26
N LEU A 25 7.78 -10.53 -2.46
CA LEU A 25 7.95 -11.68 -3.36
C LEU A 25 9.21 -12.48 -3.02
N GLY A 26 9.26 -13.78 -3.30
CA GLY A 26 10.47 -14.59 -3.11
C GLY A 26 10.95 -14.77 -1.66
N VAL A 27 10.20 -14.30 -0.66
CA VAL A 27 10.49 -14.52 0.77
C VAL A 27 9.70 -15.70 1.33
N LYS A 28 10.34 -16.49 2.19
CA LYS A 28 9.68 -17.54 2.98
C LYS A 28 9.25 -16.97 4.31
N ARG A 29 8.00 -17.22 4.70
CA ARG A 29 7.51 -16.95 6.05
C ARG A 29 8.15 -17.94 7.02
N ALA A 30 8.53 -17.47 8.20
CA ALA A 30 8.90 -18.37 9.29
C ALA A 30 7.70 -19.24 9.67
N ALA A 31 7.93 -20.54 9.90
CA ALA A 31 6.86 -21.51 10.18
C ALA A 31 6.23 -21.33 11.57
N ASP A 32 6.93 -20.68 12.50
CA ASP A 32 6.52 -20.55 13.89
C ASP A 32 5.98 -19.14 14.22
N TYR A 33 4.67 -18.97 14.26
CA TYR A 33 4.02 -17.69 14.56
C TYR A 33 4.00 -17.34 16.07
N SER A 34 4.48 -18.22 16.94
CA SER A 34 4.48 -17.97 18.39
C SER A 34 5.41 -16.82 18.76
N GLN A 35 6.49 -16.61 18.01
CA GLN A 35 7.44 -15.53 18.25
C GLN A 35 6.99 -14.20 17.64
N ARG A 36 7.07 -13.11 18.40
CA ARG A 36 6.75 -11.74 17.93
C ARG A 36 7.53 -11.37 16.66
N GLN A 37 8.75 -11.87 16.54
CA GLN A 37 9.66 -11.72 15.39
C GLN A 37 9.00 -12.13 14.07
N ASN A 38 8.14 -13.15 14.15
CA ASN A 38 7.48 -13.78 13.01
C ASN A 38 6.10 -13.17 12.72
N ARG A 39 5.67 -12.17 13.49
CA ARG A 39 4.44 -11.38 13.30
C ARG A 39 4.73 -9.96 12.82
N SER A 40 5.98 -9.64 12.51
CA SER A 40 6.44 -8.33 12.07
C SER A 40 7.44 -8.51 10.92
N TYR A 41 7.56 -7.49 10.07
CA TYR A 41 8.50 -7.50 8.96
C TYR A 41 9.77 -6.78 9.39
N PHE A 42 10.82 -7.54 9.69
CA PHE A 42 12.14 -6.99 10.00
C PHE A 42 13.01 -7.04 8.74
N VAL A 43 13.42 -5.87 8.23
CA VAL A 43 14.17 -5.79 6.96
C VAL A 43 15.46 -6.62 7.00
N TRP A 44 16.15 -6.68 8.14
CA TRP A 44 17.37 -7.48 8.31
C TRP A 44 17.13 -8.99 8.39
N GLU A 45 15.98 -9.44 8.90
CA GLU A 45 15.62 -10.88 8.91
C GLU A 45 15.23 -11.35 7.50
N PHE A 46 14.50 -10.52 6.75
CA PHE A 46 14.09 -10.82 5.38
C PHE A 46 15.15 -10.51 4.32
N GLY A 47 16.21 -9.77 4.69
CA GLY A 47 17.31 -9.37 3.80
C GLY A 47 16.94 -8.33 2.73
N LYS A 48 15.70 -7.84 2.73
CA LYS A 48 15.19 -6.83 1.79
C LYS A 48 13.92 -6.15 2.31
N VAL A 49 13.61 -5.01 1.73
CA VAL A 49 12.31 -4.33 1.90
C VAL A 49 11.20 -5.01 1.08
N PRO A 50 9.91 -4.82 1.40
CA PRO A 50 8.81 -5.28 0.56
C PRO A 50 8.81 -4.57 -0.81
N GLU A 51 8.26 -5.24 -1.82
CA GLU A 51 8.08 -4.64 -3.14
C GLU A 51 6.93 -3.63 -3.17
N VAL A 52 5.84 -3.88 -2.42
CA VAL A 52 4.66 -2.99 -2.41
C VAL A 52 4.18 -2.74 -0.99
N CYS A 53 3.94 -1.47 -0.68
CA CYS A 53 3.14 -1.05 0.48
C CYS A 53 1.88 -0.33 -0.01
N ILE A 54 0.73 -0.65 0.58
CA ILE A 54 -0.56 -0.06 0.25
C ILE A 54 -1.19 0.51 1.53
N GLU A 55 -1.77 1.70 1.41
CA GLU A 55 -2.58 2.35 2.44
C GLU A 55 -4.01 2.52 1.91
N ILE A 56 -4.98 2.20 2.76
CA ILE A 56 -6.42 2.31 2.49
C ILE A 56 -6.95 3.43 3.38
N VAL A 57 -7.28 4.56 2.75
CA VAL A 57 -7.69 5.76 3.48
C VAL A 57 -9.10 5.57 4.07
N SER A 58 -9.18 5.58 5.40
CA SER A 58 -10.45 5.59 6.14
C SER A 58 -10.82 6.97 6.70
N ASN A 59 -9.83 7.84 6.93
CA ASN A 59 -9.99 9.19 7.49
C ASN A 59 -8.81 10.10 7.07
N GLN A 60 -8.66 11.28 7.71
CA GLN A 60 -7.60 12.26 7.39
C GLN A 60 -6.41 12.22 8.38
N GLU A 61 -6.27 11.13 9.15
CA GLU A 61 -5.32 11.03 10.26
C GLU A 61 -4.16 10.07 10.00
N GLY A 62 -4.15 9.33 8.87
CA GLY A 62 -3.16 8.27 8.61
C GLY A 62 -1.83 8.73 8.01
N ASP A 63 -1.69 10.03 7.68
CA ASP A 63 -0.49 10.64 7.12
C ASP A 63 0.00 10.02 5.79
N GLU A 64 -0.90 9.48 4.96
CA GLU A 64 -0.59 8.72 3.76
C GLU A 64 0.15 9.58 2.73
N LEU A 65 -0.39 10.76 2.45
CA LEU A 65 0.12 11.76 1.49
C LEU A 65 0.35 13.14 2.10
N LEU A 66 -0.30 13.42 3.22
CA LEU A 66 -0.27 14.72 3.91
C LEU A 66 -0.25 14.48 5.41
N LEU A 67 0.57 15.25 6.13
CA LEU A 67 0.57 15.18 7.59
C LEU A 67 -0.76 15.69 8.16
N SER A 68 -1.39 14.87 9.00
CA SER A 68 -2.56 15.23 9.78
C SER A 68 -2.22 16.31 10.80
N LYS A 69 -3.24 17.09 11.22
CA LYS A 69 -3.07 18.11 12.26
C LYS A 69 -2.55 17.52 13.57
N GLN A 70 -2.95 16.30 13.89
CA GLN A 70 -2.49 15.62 15.11
C GLN A 70 -0.99 15.26 15.00
N SER A 71 -0.57 14.73 13.87
CA SER A 71 0.83 14.39 13.62
C SER A 71 1.74 15.62 13.58
N GLN A 72 1.28 16.72 12.97
CA GLN A 72 1.98 18.01 13.01
C GLN A 72 2.16 18.52 14.44
N ARG A 73 1.12 18.45 15.29
CA ARG A 73 1.22 18.82 16.73
C ARG A 73 2.19 17.95 17.51
N LYS A 74 2.35 16.69 17.12
CA LYS A 74 3.34 15.76 17.69
C LYS A 74 4.74 15.96 17.11
N GLY A 75 4.94 16.95 16.23
CA GLY A 75 6.23 17.27 15.63
C GLY A 75 6.65 16.30 14.53
N LYS A 76 5.73 15.50 13.97
CA LYS A 76 6.02 14.64 12.82
C LYS A 76 6.29 15.51 11.60
N THR A 77 7.35 15.20 10.86
CA THR A 77 7.81 15.99 9.71
C THR A 77 7.70 15.26 8.37
N GLN A 78 7.34 13.98 8.38
CA GLN A 78 7.34 13.11 7.21
C GLN A 78 6.04 12.32 7.10
N THR A 79 5.50 12.25 5.89
CA THR A 79 4.36 11.39 5.54
C THR A 79 4.79 9.92 5.40
N LYS A 80 3.85 9.00 5.25
CA LYS A 80 4.16 7.61 4.91
C LYS A 80 4.83 7.52 3.53
N LEU A 81 4.40 8.31 2.55
CA LEU A 81 5.05 8.43 1.23
C LEU A 81 6.55 8.75 1.38
N ASP A 82 6.91 9.74 2.19
CA ASP A 82 8.31 10.13 2.41
C ASP A 82 9.13 9.00 3.06
N ILE A 83 8.55 8.34 4.07
CA ILE A 83 9.21 7.24 4.79
C ILE A 83 9.45 6.05 3.85
N TYR A 84 8.44 5.65 3.08
CA TYR A 84 8.59 4.54 2.12
C TYR A 84 9.58 4.86 1.00
N ALA A 85 9.65 6.13 0.55
CA ALA A 85 10.65 6.56 -0.42
C ALA A 85 12.07 6.40 0.14
N GLN A 86 12.30 6.85 1.37
CA GLN A 86 13.61 6.71 2.05
C GLN A 86 14.02 5.26 2.26
N MET A 87 13.05 4.38 2.49
CA MET A 87 13.28 2.95 2.61
C MET A 87 13.55 2.26 1.27
N GLY A 88 13.24 2.90 0.14
CA GLY A 88 13.36 2.32 -1.18
C GLY A 88 12.30 1.26 -1.48
N ILE A 89 11.10 1.37 -0.92
CA ILE A 89 9.98 0.47 -1.30
C ILE A 89 9.65 0.70 -2.78
N ASN A 90 9.64 -0.36 -3.58
CA ASN A 90 9.54 -0.23 -5.03
C ASN A 90 8.25 0.47 -5.47
N TYR A 91 7.11 0.05 -4.90
CA TYR A 91 5.81 0.67 -5.16
C TYR A 91 5.10 1.06 -3.88
N TYR A 92 4.53 2.26 -3.90
CA TYR A 92 3.61 2.73 -2.87
C TYR A 92 2.26 3.03 -3.51
N ALA A 93 1.18 2.55 -2.91
CA ALA A 93 -0.18 2.78 -3.40
C ALA A 93 -1.06 3.37 -2.29
N VAL A 94 -1.89 4.35 -2.64
CA VAL A 94 -2.91 4.90 -1.76
C VAL A 94 -4.27 4.74 -2.44
N PHE A 95 -5.18 4.06 -1.74
CA PHE A 95 -6.56 3.85 -2.16
C PHE A 95 -7.50 4.60 -1.22
N ASP A 96 -8.30 5.52 -1.75
CA ASP A 96 -9.24 6.35 -0.98
C ASP A 96 -10.69 6.05 -1.37
N PRO A 97 -11.24 4.88 -0.97
CA PRO A 97 -12.59 4.45 -1.35
C PRO A 97 -13.68 5.41 -0.85
N PHE A 98 -13.40 6.16 0.22
CA PHE A 98 -14.35 7.03 0.88
C PHE A 98 -14.10 8.52 0.64
N GLN A 99 -13.20 8.85 -0.30
CA GLN A 99 -12.90 10.22 -0.73
C GLN A 99 -12.53 11.18 0.42
N LYS A 100 -11.73 10.70 1.39
CA LYS A 100 -11.38 11.45 2.60
C LYS A 100 -10.29 12.49 2.38
N ILE A 101 -9.39 12.31 1.43
CA ILE A 101 -8.22 13.18 1.24
C ILE A 101 -8.13 13.76 -0.19
N GLN A 102 -9.26 14.16 -0.78
CA GLN A 102 -9.37 14.57 -2.20
C GLN A 102 -8.78 15.94 -2.57
N GLY A 103 -8.06 16.61 -1.66
CA GLY A 103 -7.40 17.87 -1.96
C GLY A 103 -6.35 17.75 -3.09
N LYS A 104 -5.94 18.89 -3.67
CA LYS A 104 -4.95 18.96 -4.76
C LYS A 104 -3.63 18.23 -4.43
N GLU A 105 -3.19 18.32 -3.19
CA GLU A 105 -1.97 17.67 -2.69
C GLU A 105 -2.22 16.24 -2.18
N GLY A 106 -3.49 15.90 -1.93
CA GLY A 106 -3.94 14.55 -1.61
C GLY A 106 -4.34 13.80 -2.89
N MET A 107 -5.50 13.16 -2.92
CA MET A 107 -5.89 12.30 -4.03
C MET A 107 -6.32 13.04 -5.31
N ASN A 108 -6.59 14.35 -5.25
CA ASN A 108 -6.87 15.20 -6.42
C ASN A 108 -7.93 14.59 -7.38
N GLY A 109 -9.00 14.02 -6.83
CA GLY A 109 -10.07 13.37 -7.60
C GLY A 109 -9.82 11.92 -7.99
N ALA A 110 -8.63 11.36 -7.72
CA ALA A 110 -8.35 9.94 -7.92
C ALA A 110 -8.92 9.10 -6.76
N LEU A 111 -9.27 7.85 -7.04
CA LEU A 111 -9.53 6.85 -6.00
C LEU A 111 -8.31 5.99 -5.73
N LEU A 112 -7.44 5.77 -6.72
CA LEU A 112 -6.16 5.09 -6.56
C LEU A 112 -5.02 5.94 -7.15
N ARG A 113 -3.97 6.15 -6.36
CA ARG A 113 -2.70 6.71 -6.82
C ARG A 113 -1.57 5.75 -6.50
N VAL A 114 -0.63 5.58 -7.43
CA VAL A 114 0.51 4.68 -7.27
C VAL A 114 1.80 5.38 -7.66
N TRP A 115 2.83 5.21 -6.83
CA TRP A 115 4.17 5.71 -7.05
C TRP A 115 5.16 4.57 -7.22
N MET A 116 6.15 4.76 -8.10
CA MET A 116 7.30 3.88 -8.28
C MET A 116 8.56 4.61 -7.84
N ILE A 117 9.43 3.94 -7.08
CA ILE A 117 10.69 4.53 -6.64
C ILE A 117 11.64 4.71 -7.82
N SER A 118 12.33 5.85 -7.86
CA SER A 118 13.42 6.13 -8.78
C SER A 118 14.63 6.68 -8.02
N PRO A 119 15.81 6.82 -8.64
CA PRO A 119 16.95 7.48 -8.00
C PRO A 119 16.67 8.91 -7.52
N ALA A 120 15.68 9.59 -8.11
CA ALA A 120 15.26 10.93 -7.73
C ALA A 120 14.15 10.95 -6.65
N GLY A 121 13.74 9.77 -6.15
CA GLY A 121 12.57 9.61 -5.28
C GLY A 121 11.36 9.07 -6.03
N TYR A 122 10.19 9.12 -5.39
CA TYR A 122 8.96 8.58 -5.96
C TYR A 122 8.48 9.37 -7.18
N GLN A 123 8.15 8.65 -8.25
CA GLN A 123 7.43 9.17 -9.41
C GLN A 123 6.05 8.55 -9.46
N GLU A 124 5.02 9.36 -9.62
CA GLU A 124 3.64 8.87 -9.71
C GLU A 124 3.37 8.22 -11.06
N LEU A 125 3.04 6.93 -11.06
CA LEU A 125 2.68 6.16 -12.24
C LEU A 125 1.32 6.54 -12.80
N THR A 126 0.39 6.93 -11.92
CA THR A 126 -1.00 7.25 -12.23
C THR A 126 -1.22 8.74 -12.53
N LEU A 127 -0.16 9.54 -12.68
CA LEU A 127 -0.28 10.99 -12.83
C LEU A 127 -1.07 11.40 -14.08
N ASN A 128 -0.79 10.72 -15.20
CA ASN A 128 -1.41 11.01 -16.50
C ASN A 128 -2.70 10.20 -16.72
N GLN A 129 -2.98 9.21 -15.87
CA GLN A 129 -4.16 8.37 -15.93
C GLN A 129 -4.70 8.19 -14.50
N LYS A 130 -5.59 9.10 -14.10
CA LYS A 130 -6.26 8.98 -12.80
C LYS A 130 -7.15 7.74 -12.81
N ILE A 131 -7.01 6.93 -11.78
CA ILE A 131 -7.85 5.75 -11.57
C ILE A 131 -8.99 6.16 -10.65
N ILE A 132 -10.20 6.21 -11.18
CA ILE A 132 -11.40 6.79 -10.56
C ILE A 132 -12.62 5.87 -10.58
N SER A 133 -12.60 4.78 -11.35
CA SER A 133 -13.76 3.91 -11.56
C SER A 133 -13.40 2.43 -11.50
N ALA A 134 -14.38 1.60 -11.14
CA ALA A 134 -14.24 0.15 -11.20
C ALA A 134 -13.91 -0.33 -12.62
N GLY A 135 -13.05 -1.33 -12.73
CA GLY A 135 -12.51 -1.86 -13.99
C GLY A 135 -11.20 -1.19 -14.43
N GLU A 136 -10.85 -0.03 -13.87
CA GLU A 136 -9.55 0.60 -14.13
C GLU A 136 -8.43 -0.04 -13.31
N SER A 137 -7.23 -0.09 -13.88
CA SER A 137 -6.06 -0.73 -13.27
C SER A 137 -4.75 -0.03 -13.61
N VAL A 138 -3.71 -0.34 -12.84
CA VAL A 138 -2.32 0.03 -13.09
C VAL A 138 -1.44 -1.19 -12.95
N TRP A 139 -0.58 -1.41 -13.94
CA TRP A 139 0.36 -2.53 -13.97
C TRP A 139 1.67 -2.18 -13.26
N LEU A 140 2.14 -3.08 -12.39
CA LEU A 140 3.40 -2.91 -11.65
C LEU A 140 4.45 -3.86 -12.24
N GLU A 141 5.19 -3.40 -13.25
CA GLU A 141 6.14 -4.22 -14.02
C GLU A 141 7.15 -4.98 -13.14
N GLY A 142 7.69 -4.33 -12.12
CA GLY A 142 8.67 -4.90 -11.20
C GLY A 142 8.12 -6.01 -10.28
N VAL A 143 6.80 -6.20 -10.27
CA VAL A 143 6.10 -7.23 -9.49
C VAL A 143 5.47 -8.29 -10.40
N GLY A 144 5.18 -7.94 -11.65
CA GLY A 144 4.45 -8.81 -12.58
C GLY A 144 2.98 -8.99 -12.20
N MET A 145 2.38 -7.99 -11.55
CA MET A 145 0.97 -7.94 -11.16
C MET A 145 0.44 -6.51 -11.28
N GLY A 146 -0.88 -6.36 -11.44
CA GLY A 146 -1.54 -5.07 -11.43
C GLY A 146 -2.38 -4.84 -10.18
N LEU A 147 -2.70 -3.58 -9.92
CA LEU A 147 -3.71 -3.16 -8.95
C LEU A 147 -4.92 -2.64 -9.71
N MET A 148 -6.12 -3.12 -9.37
CA MET A 148 -7.36 -2.70 -10.01
C MET A 148 -8.42 -2.29 -9.00
N LEU A 149 -9.25 -1.34 -9.41
CA LEU A 149 -10.50 -1.07 -8.73
C LEU A 149 -11.54 -2.09 -9.19
N TRP A 150 -12.11 -2.81 -8.24
CA TRP A 150 -13.10 -3.84 -8.49
C TRP A 150 -14.35 -3.59 -7.66
N GLU A 151 -15.53 -3.75 -8.26
CA GLU A 151 -16.78 -3.59 -7.56
C GLU A 151 -17.46 -4.96 -7.39
N GLY A 152 -17.85 -5.26 -6.16
CA GLY A 152 -18.59 -6.48 -5.86
C GLY A 152 -18.70 -6.75 -4.36
N GLU A 153 -19.22 -7.93 -4.05
CA GLU A 153 -19.48 -8.37 -2.68
C GLU A 153 -18.27 -9.16 -2.14
N PHE A 154 -17.89 -8.87 -0.91
CA PHE A 154 -16.84 -9.58 -0.18
C PHE A 154 -17.13 -9.52 1.33
N GLU A 155 -17.05 -10.67 2.00
CA GLU A 155 -17.25 -10.91 3.45
C GLU A 155 -18.61 -10.52 4.08
N GLU A 156 -19.31 -9.49 3.61
CA GLU A 156 -20.52 -8.94 4.27
C GLU A 156 -21.78 -8.89 3.36
N ASP A 157 -21.79 -9.53 2.18
CA ASP A 157 -22.88 -9.42 1.18
C ASP A 157 -23.25 -7.97 0.78
N VAL A 158 -22.35 -7.00 1.07
CA VAL A 158 -22.51 -5.61 0.65
C VAL A 158 -21.59 -5.35 -0.54
N ARG A 159 -22.18 -4.93 -1.65
CA ARG A 159 -21.44 -4.46 -2.82
C ARG A 159 -20.67 -3.18 -2.47
N ARG A 160 -19.34 -3.25 -2.59
CA ARG A 160 -18.42 -2.13 -2.33
C ARG A 160 -17.36 -2.03 -3.42
N LEU A 161 -16.65 -0.91 -3.43
CA LEU A 161 -15.44 -0.72 -4.21
C LEU A 161 -14.24 -1.26 -3.44
N TRP A 162 -13.49 -2.15 -4.06
CA TRP A 162 -12.33 -2.82 -3.52
C TRP A 162 -11.09 -2.56 -4.37
N LEU A 163 -9.93 -2.66 -3.74
CA LEU A 163 -8.66 -2.77 -4.43
C LEU A 163 -8.28 -4.25 -4.53
N ARG A 164 -8.09 -4.77 -5.74
CA ARG A 164 -7.69 -6.16 -5.99
C ARG A 164 -6.39 -6.23 -6.79
N TRP A 165 -5.65 -7.32 -6.60
CA TRP A 165 -4.60 -7.71 -7.53
C TRP A 165 -5.22 -8.23 -8.83
N CYS A 166 -4.62 -7.89 -9.97
CA CYS A 166 -5.04 -8.38 -11.28
C CYS A 166 -3.85 -8.92 -12.09
N ASP A 167 -4.14 -9.76 -13.08
CA ASP A 167 -3.19 -10.16 -14.10
C ASP A 167 -2.96 -9.06 -15.14
N LYS A 168 -2.11 -9.34 -16.15
CA LYS A 168 -1.72 -8.37 -17.18
C LYS A 168 -2.87 -8.01 -18.12
N GLU A 169 -3.91 -8.85 -18.17
CA GLU A 169 -5.15 -8.60 -18.89
C GLU A 169 -6.15 -7.78 -18.07
N GLY A 170 -5.81 -7.39 -16.83
CA GLY A 170 -6.69 -6.64 -15.95
C GLY A 170 -7.78 -7.48 -15.29
N LYS A 171 -7.65 -8.81 -15.30
CA LYS A 171 -8.59 -9.72 -14.65
C LYS A 171 -8.20 -9.91 -13.18
N PRO A 172 -9.14 -9.86 -12.23
CA PRO A 172 -8.84 -10.09 -10.83
C PRO A 172 -8.17 -11.46 -10.60
N ILE A 173 -7.09 -11.47 -9.83
CA ILE A 173 -6.49 -12.72 -9.34
C ILE A 173 -7.43 -13.28 -8.25
N PRO A 174 -7.82 -14.57 -8.32
CA PRO A 174 -8.71 -15.19 -7.34
C PRO A 174 -8.19 -15.07 -5.92
N THR A 175 -9.08 -14.82 -4.97
CA THR A 175 -8.79 -14.97 -3.54
C THR A 175 -8.75 -16.45 -3.17
N GLY A 176 -8.22 -16.78 -1.98
CA GLY A 176 -8.20 -18.16 -1.50
C GLY A 176 -9.59 -18.77 -1.25
N ALA A 177 -10.66 -17.96 -1.21
CA ALA A 177 -12.04 -18.44 -1.11
C ALA A 177 -12.71 -18.65 -2.48
N GLU A 178 -12.12 -18.13 -3.56
CA GLU A 178 -12.62 -18.22 -4.94
C GLU A 178 -11.93 -19.36 -5.73
N GLY A 179 -11.13 -20.20 -5.07
CA GLY A 179 -10.30 -21.25 -5.68
C GLY A 179 -10.34 -22.59 -4.97
#